data_AF-A0A1A7ZAX3-F1
#
_entry.id   AF-A0A1A7ZAX3-F1
#
_cell.length_a   1.000
_cell.length_b   1.000
_cell.length_c   1.000
_cell.angle_alpha   90.00
_cell.angle_beta   90.00
_cell.angle_gamma   90.00
#
_symmetry.space_group_name_H-M   'P 1'
#
loop_
_entity.id
_entity.type
_entity.pdbx_description
1 polymer ?
#
loop_
_entity_poly.entity_id
_entity_poly.type
_entity_poly.pdbx_seq_one_letter_code
_entity_poly.pdbx_strand_id
1 'polypeptide(L)'
;MFSSFCVGFISEWLGRRKAMLANNLFAFVGGSLMGMSKLCQSFEMMILGRFIIGAYCGLASGLTPMYVGEIAPTSLRGALGTLHQLAIVTGILIAQVLGLESLLGSDDLWPVLLGLTVVPTVLQMGLLPFCPESPRFLYIVRSQEHLAKRGLRRLTGRQEVGDMLAEMKEEKRRMDMERKVSIPELFRSTLYRQPIIISILLQLSQQLS
;
A
#
# COMPACT_ATOMS: atom_id res chain seq x y z
N MET A 1 13.09 1.89 -1.29
CA MET A 1 13.64 0.72 -2.03
C MET A 1 13.71 -0.52 -1.15
N PHE A 2 14.53 -0.55 -0.09
CA PHE A 2 14.62 -1.71 0.82
C PHE A 2 13.26 -2.15 1.39
N SER A 3 12.45 -1.17 1.81
CA SER A 3 11.12 -1.41 2.35
C SER A 3 10.16 -2.09 1.35
N SER A 4 10.26 -1.79 0.05
CA SER A 4 9.43 -2.40 -0.99
C SER A 4 9.70 -3.89 -1.18
N PHE A 5 10.95 -4.33 -0.98
CA PHE A 5 11.28 -5.77 -1.02
C PHE A 5 10.65 -6.54 0.15
N CYS A 6 10.41 -5.88 1.28
CA CYS A 6 9.80 -6.49 2.46
C CYS A 6 8.27 -6.64 2.36
N VAL A 7 7.62 -6.03 1.36
CA VAL A 7 6.15 -6.04 1.23
C VAL A 7 5.59 -7.45 1.19
N GLY A 8 6.19 -8.36 0.41
CA GLY A 8 5.73 -9.75 0.29
C GLY A 8 5.73 -10.46 1.66
N PHE A 9 6.86 -10.40 2.37
CA PHE A 9 7.01 -11.02 3.69
C PHE A 9 6.04 -10.43 4.72
N ILE A 10 5.95 -9.10 4.80
CA ILE A 10 5.09 -8.39 5.75
C ILE A 10 3.61 -8.67 5.46
N SER A 11 3.21 -8.65 4.19
CA SER A 11 1.81 -8.87 3.78
C SER A 11 1.35 -10.31 4.02
N GLU A 12 2.23 -11.30 3.90
CA GLU A 12 1.94 -12.70 4.22
C GLU A 12 1.91 -12.95 5.73
N TRP A 13 2.80 -12.32 6.50
CA TRP A 13 2.89 -12.55 7.95
C TRP A 13 1.76 -11.84 8.72
N LEU A 14 1.61 -10.52 8.53
CA LEU A 14 0.64 -9.69 9.26
C LEU A 14 -0.75 -9.69 8.63
N GLY A 15 -0.85 -9.96 7.33
CA GLY A 15 -2.04 -9.65 6.54
C GLY A 15 -2.01 -8.21 6.00
N ARG A 16 -2.92 -7.89 5.09
CA ARG A 16 -2.84 -6.64 4.31
C ARG A 16 -3.24 -5.42 5.14
N ARG A 17 -4.38 -5.49 5.82
CA ARG A 17 -4.89 -4.39 6.66
C ARG A 17 -3.99 -4.14 7.86
N LYS A 18 -3.58 -5.19 8.58
CA LYS A 18 -2.67 -5.03 9.72
C LYS A 18 -1.30 -4.51 9.30
N ALA A 19 -0.77 -4.94 8.14
CA ALA A 19 0.45 -4.40 7.58
C ALA A 19 0.34 -2.91 7.26
N MET A 20 -0.77 -2.47 6.65
CA MET A 20 -1.02 -1.04 6.41
C MET A 20 -1.14 -0.24 7.72
N LEU A 21 -1.81 -0.79 8.74
CA LEU A 21 -1.91 -0.14 10.05
C LEU A 21 -0.53 0.02 10.71
N ALA A 22 0.30 -1.03 10.69
CA ALA A 22 1.67 -0.98 11.18
C ALA A 22 2.52 0.00 10.36
N ASN A 23 2.31 0.06 9.04
CA ASN A 23 3.01 0.97 8.16
C ASN A 23 2.71 2.44 8.50
N ASN A 24 1.47 2.76 8.86
CA ASN A 24 1.07 4.10 9.27
C ASN A 24 1.82 4.61 10.50
N LEU A 25 2.34 3.72 11.36
CA LEU A 25 3.21 4.13 12.46
C LEU A 25 4.49 4.81 11.96
N PHE A 26 5.07 4.31 10.85
CA PHE A 26 6.24 4.95 10.23
C PHE A 26 5.88 6.34 9.68
N ALA A 27 4.72 6.48 9.02
CA ALA A 27 4.27 7.79 8.54
C ALA A 27 4.07 8.78 9.71
N PHE A 28 3.45 8.33 10.80
CA PHE A 28 3.22 9.16 11.98
C PHE A 28 4.53 9.63 12.62
N VAL A 29 5.47 8.70 12.86
CA VAL A 29 6.78 9.01 13.44
C VAL A 29 7.59 9.90 12.50
N GLY A 30 7.67 9.56 11.22
CA GLY A 30 8.41 10.32 10.21
C GLY A 30 7.88 11.75 10.05
N GLY A 31 6.57 11.90 9.91
CA GLY A 31 5.90 13.21 9.81
C GLY A 31 6.07 14.05 11.08
N SER A 32 5.96 13.44 12.26
CA SER A 32 6.17 14.14 13.55
C SER A 32 7.60 14.63 13.72
N LEU A 33 8.59 13.79 13.39
CA LEU A 33 10.01 14.18 13.43
C LEU A 33 10.30 15.34 12.48
N MET A 34 9.74 15.31 11.26
CA MET A 34 9.92 16.39 10.30
C MET A 34 9.24 17.69 10.75
N GLY A 35 8.03 17.61 11.32
CA GLY A 35 7.29 18.76 11.83
C GLY A 35 7.96 19.41 13.05
N MET A 36 8.58 18.62 13.93
CA MET A 36 9.27 19.12 15.13
C MET A 36 10.71 19.56 14.88
N SER A 37 11.29 19.26 13.72
CA SER A 37 12.71 19.50 13.42
C SER A 37 13.15 20.96 13.64
N LYS A 38 12.30 21.94 13.27
CA LYS A 38 12.58 23.37 13.47
C LYS A 38 12.52 23.77 14.95
N LEU A 39 11.59 23.21 15.73
CA LEU A 39 11.51 23.50 17.17
C LEU A 39 12.73 22.96 17.91
N CYS A 40 13.24 21.80 17.50
CA CYS A 40 14.39 21.14 18.10
C CYS A 40 15.74 21.60 17.51
N GLN A 41 15.74 22.48 16.50
CA GLN A 41 16.95 22.98 15.81
C GLN A 41 17.90 21.85 15.35
N SER A 42 17.36 20.71 14.93
CA SER A 42 18.13 19.52 14.55
C SER A 42 17.85 19.11 13.12
N PHE A 43 18.90 19.08 12.30
CA PHE A 43 18.84 18.58 10.92
C PHE A 43 18.81 17.05 10.88
N GLU A 44 19.32 16.39 11.91
CA GLU A 44 19.31 14.93 12.07
C GLU A 44 17.87 14.40 12.15
N MET A 45 16.98 15.11 12.87
CA MET A 45 15.55 14.77 12.91
C MET A 45 14.90 14.83 11.53
N MET A 46 15.31 15.78 10.69
CA MET A 46 14.82 15.90 9.33
C MET A 46 15.31 14.74 8.44
N ILE A 47 16.59 14.37 8.53
CA ILE A 47 17.16 13.24 7.78
C ILE A 47 16.49 11.93 8.20
N LEU A 48 16.37 11.68 9.51
CA LEU A 48 15.71 10.49 10.04
C LEU A 48 14.24 10.44 9.66
N GLY A 49 13.52 11.57 9.75
CA GLY A 49 12.13 11.66 9.32
C GLY A 49 11.94 11.32 7.85
N ARG A 50 12.80 11.84 6.96
CA ARG A 50 12.81 11.52 5.53
C ARG A 50 13.13 10.04 5.26
N PHE A 51 14.05 9.46 6.02
CA PHE A 51 14.36 8.04 5.90
C PHE A 51 13.16 7.16 6.29
N ILE A 52 12.51 7.47 7.42
CA ILE A 52 11.35 6.74 7.93
C ILE A 52 10.15 6.88 6.98
N ILE A 53 9.87 8.09 6.49
CA ILE A 53 8.76 8.30 5.55
C ILE A 53 9.03 7.61 4.20
N GLY A 54 10.30 7.51 3.78
CA GLY A 54 10.72 6.72 2.63
C GLY A 54 10.45 5.22 2.82
N ALA A 55 10.65 4.71 4.05
CA ALA A 55 10.29 3.34 4.41
C ALA A 55 8.77 3.13 4.27
N TYR A 56 7.97 4.05 4.82
CA TYR A 56 6.52 4.07 4.70
C TYR A 56 6.05 4.04 3.24
N CYS A 57 6.56 4.95 2.40
CA CYS A 57 6.17 5.06 1.00
C CYS A 57 6.48 3.77 0.23
N GLY A 58 7.64 3.14 0.49
CA GLY A 58 8.03 1.90 -0.18
C GLY A 58 7.17 0.69 0.21
N LEU A 59 6.65 0.65 1.45
CA LEU A 59 5.68 -0.37 1.85
C LEU A 59 4.28 -0.05 1.29
N ALA A 60 3.87 1.22 1.36
CA ALA A 60 2.55 1.67 0.92
C ALA A 60 2.33 1.46 -0.58
N SER A 61 3.37 1.63 -1.40
CA SER A 61 3.31 1.45 -2.86
C SER A 61 3.00 0.02 -3.29
N GLY A 62 3.30 -0.99 -2.45
CA GLY A 62 2.95 -2.38 -2.71
C GLY A 62 1.71 -2.84 -1.94
N LEU A 63 1.59 -2.47 -0.67
CA LEU A 63 0.48 -2.90 0.19
C LEU A 63 -0.87 -2.35 -0.25
N THR A 64 -0.92 -1.08 -0.69
CA THR A 64 -2.16 -0.42 -1.08
C THR A 64 -2.79 -1.03 -2.33
N PRO A 65 -2.08 -1.13 -3.48
CA PRO A 65 -2.67 -1.75 -4.67
C PRO A 65 -2.96 -3.24 -4.47
N MET A 66 -2.16 -3.95 -3.65
CA MET A 66 -2.45 -5.33 -3.28
C MET A 66 -3.77 -5.44 -2.51
N TYR A 67 -3.96 -4.63 -1.46
CA TYR A 67 -5.19 -4.65 -0.69
C TYR A 67 -6.41 -4.28 -1.54
N VAL A 68 -6.32 -3.19 -2.32
CA VAL A 68 -7.38 -2.75 -3.24
C VAL A 68 -7.72 -3.84 -4.25
N GLY A 69 -6.71 -4.47 -4.87
CA GLY A 69 -6.91 -5.54 -5.84
C GLY A 69 -7.59 -6.78 -5.26
N GLU A 70 -7.33 -7.09 -3.99
CA GLU A 70 -7.89 -8.24 -3.29
C GLU A 70 -9.31 -8.03 -2.75
N ILE A 71 -9.72 -6.78 -2.48
CA ILE A 71 -11.08 -6.46 -2.03
C ILE A 71 -12.00 -6.03 -3.19
N ALA A 72 -11.43 -5.60 -4.32
CA ALA A 72 -12.17 -5.13 -5.48
C ALA A 72 -12.92 -6.28 -6.18
N PRO A 73 -14.17 -6.06 -6.61
CA PRO A 73 -14.84 -7.02 -7.48
C PRO A 73 -14.12 -7.08 -8.83
N THR A 74 -14.11 -8.26 -9.46
CA THR A 74 -13.32 -8.56 -10.67
C THR A 74 -13.58 -7.55 -11.81
N SER A 75 -14.81 -7.06 -11.95
CA SER A 75 -15.20 -6.07 -12.96
C SER A 75 -14.67 -4.65 -12.69
N LEU A 76 -14.44 -4.26 -11.44
CA LEU A 76 -14.01 -2.91 -11.05
C LEU A 76 -12.55 -2.84 -10.61
N ARG A 77 -11.84 -3.98 -10.58
CA ARG A 77 -10.44 -4.05 -10.11
C ARG A 77 -9.53 -3.08 -10.86
N GLY A 78 -9.69 -2.95 -12.17
CA GLY A 78 -8.93 -2.00 -12.98
C GLY A 78 -9.21 -0.54 -12.60
N ALA A 79 -10.49 -0.16 -12.49
CA ALA A 79 -10.89 1.20 -12.11
C ALA A 79 -10.47 1.58 -10.68
N LEU A 80 -10.57 0.66 -9.72
CA LEU A 80 -10.09 0.90 -8.35
C LEU A 80 -8.55 1.00 -8.29
N GLY A 81 -7.85 0.28 -9.17
CA GLY A 81 -6.40 0.43 -9.35
C GLY A 81 -6.01 1.81 -9.88
N THR A 82 -6.74 2.36 -10.86
CA THR A 82 -6.45 3.71 -11.39
C THR A 82 -6.77 4.80 -10.38
N LEU A 83 -7.77 4.63 -9.52
CA LEU A 83 -8.03 5.56 -8.40
C LEU A 83 -6.83 5.69 -7.46
N HIS A 84 -6.07 4.61 -7.22
CA HIS A 84 -4.86 4.69 -6.41
C HIS A 84 -3.82 5.62 -7.05
N GLN A 85 -3.57 5.45 -8.35
CA GLN A 85 -2.65 6.32 -9.08
C GLN A 85 -3.14 7.77 -9.14
N LEU A 86 -4.44 7.97 -9.36
CA LEU A 86 -5.05 9.30 -9.33
C LEU A 86 -4.83 9.96 -7.97
N ALA A 87 -5.06 9.24 -6.86
CA ALA A 87 -4.83 9.77 -5.51
C ALA A 87 -3.37 10.17 -5.26
N ILE A 88 -2.39 9.42 -5.82
CA ILE A 88 -0.97 9.78 -5.75
C ILE A 88 -0.74 11.11 -6.47
N VAL A 89 -1.20 11.25 -7.72
CA VAL A 89 -1.01 12.47 -8.52
C VAL A 89 -1.72 13.67 -7.88
N THR A 90 -2.94 13.48 -7.37
CA THR A 90 -3.66 14.52 -6.62
C THR A 90 -2.91 14.92 -5.34
N GLY A 91 -2.34 13.96 -4.61
CA GLY A 91 -1.52 14.24 -3.44
C GLY A 91 -0.27 15.06 -3.77
N ILE A 92 0.40 14.75 -4.88
CA ILE A 92 1.54 15.53 -5.39
C ILE A 92 1.11 16.97 -5.72
N LEU A 93 -0.01 17.13 -6.43
CA LEU A 93 -0.56 18.45 -6.77
C LEU A 93 -0.88 19.27 -5.51
N ILE A 94 -1.55 18.67 -4.52
CA ILE A 94 -1.85 19.35 -3.24
C ILE A 94 -0.55 19.76 -2.54
N ALA A 95 0.46 18.88 -2.49
CA ALA A 95 1.74 19.19 -1.88
C ALA A 95 2.47 20.35 -2.58
N GLN A 96 2.42 20.41 -3.92
CA GLN A 96 2.98 21.51 -4.70
C GLN A 96 2.26 22.83 -4.44
N VAL A 97 0.93 22.82 -4.41
CA VAL A 97 0.13 24.03 -4.11
C VAL A 97 0.43 24.53 -2.69
N LEU A 98 0.41 23.66 -1.68
CA LEU A 98 0.71 24.04 -0.30
C LEU A 98 2.17 24.48 -0.11
N GLY A 99 3.07 24.01 -0.97
CA GLY A 99 4.49 24.38 -0.99
C GLY A 99 4.79 25.76 -1.58
N LEU A 100 3.80 26.51 -2.06
CA LEU A 100 4.00 27.90 -2.48
C LEU A 100 4.41 28.79 -1.29
N GLU A 101 5.31 29.74 -1.52
CA GLU A 101 5.76 30.70 -0.49
C GLU A 101 4.60 31.50 0.14
N SER A 102 3.55 31.77 -0.65
CA SER A 102 2.34 32.45 -0.19
C SER A 102 1.46 31.60 0.75
N LEU A 103 1.74 30.31 0.88
CA LEU A 103 1.02 29.36 1.73
C LEU A 103 1.95 28.82 2.83
N LEU A 104 2.34 27.55 2.76
CA LEU A 104 3.15 26.89 3.79
C LEU A 104 4.61 26.71 3.37
N GLY A 105 4.99 27.22 2.19
CA GLY A 105 6.37 27.15 1.66
C GLY A 105 7.32 28.21 2.20
N SER A 106 6.90 29.06 3.13
CA SER A 106 7.76 30.09 3.72
C SER A 106 8.77 29.52 4.73
N ASP A 107 9.84 30.27 5.01
CA ASP A 107 10.89 29.90 5.98
C ASP A 107 10.34 29.55 7.37
N ASP A 108 9.17 30.08 7.70
CA ASP A 108 8.49 29.82 8.97
C ASP A 108 7.58 28.60 8.98
N LEU A 109 6.96 28.27 7.86
CA LEU A 109 5.89 27.26 7.80
C LEU A 109 6.28 25.96 7.11
N TRP A 110 7.47 25.86 6.52
CA TRP A 110 7.94 24.61 5.88
C TRP A 110 7.89 23.37 6.80
N PRO A 111 8.14 23.43 8.13
CA PRO A 111 8.02 22.24 8.98
C PRO A 111 6.56 21.80 9.12
N VAL A 112 5.63 22.76 9.14
CA VAL A 112 4.19 22.51 9.19
C VAL A 112 3.73 21.81 7.91
N LEU A 113 4.24 22.24 6.75
CA LEU A 113 3.98 21.56 5.47
C LEU A 113 4.35 20.08 5.52
N LEU A 114 5.52 19.76 6.09
CA LEU A 114 6.00 18.39 6.21
C LEU A 114 5.25 17.59 7.28
N GLY A 115 4.95 18.22 8.41
CA GLY A 115 4.17 17.63 9.51
C GLY A 115 2.69 17.40 9.15
N LEU A 116 2.15 18.11 8.16
CA LEU A 116 0.78 17.94 7.68
C LEU A 116 0.48 16.51 7.24
N THR A 117 1.51 15.75 6.82
CA THR A 117 1.40 14.32 6.48
C THR A 117 0.83 13.46 7.61
N VAL A 118 0.95 13.89 8.87
CA VAL A 118 0.39 13.21 10.05
C VAL A 118 -1.14 13.21 10.02
N VAL A 119 -1.77 14.25 9.48
CA VAL A 119 -3.24 14.39 9.44
C VAL A 119 -3.91 13.24 8.66
N PRO A 120 -3.59 12.99 7.37
CA PRO A 120 -4.14 11.87 6.64
C PRO A 120 -3.72 10.52 7.24
N THR A 121 -2.54 10.41 7.86
CA THR A 121 -2.11 9.18 8.56
C THR A 121 -3.01 8.84 9.74
N VAL A 122 -3.32 9.81 10.61
CA VAL A 122 -4.20 9.61 11.77
C VAL A 122 -5.62 9.28 11.30
N LEU A 123 -6.12 10.00 10.28
CA LEU A 123 -7.41 9.70 9.68
C LEU A 123 -7.45 8.26 9.14
N GLN A 124 -6.42 7.84 8.41
CA GLN A 124 -6.31 6.49 7.88
C GLN A 124 -6.22 5.45 9.01
N MET A 125 -5.46 5.70 10.08
CA MET A 125 -5.38 4.82 11.26
C MET A 125 -6.73 4.68 11.97
N GLY A 126 -7.54 5.74 12.00
CA GLY A 126 -8.90 5.69 12.56
C GLY A 126 -9.88 4.93 11.66
N LEU A 127 -9.77 5.07 10.33
CA LEU A 127 -10.70 4.45 9.38
C LEU A 127 -10.38 2.97 9.09
N LEU A 128 -9.09 2.59 9.05
CA LEU A 128 -8.65 1.24 8.67
C LEU A 128 -9.27 0.10 9.52
N PRO A 129 -9.43 0.24 10.86
CA PRO A 129 -10.06 -0.77 11.70
C PRO A 129 -11.50 -1.10 11.30
N PHE A 130 -12.22 -0.12 10.73
CA PHE A 130 -13.58 -0.33 10.23
C PHE A 130 -13.61 -1.11 8.92
N CYS A 131 -12.52 -1.08 8.14
CA CYS A 131 -12.39 -1.85 6.91
C CYS A 131 -12.18 -3.35 7.19
N PRO A 132 -12.78 -4.24 6.38
CA PRO A 132 -12.55 -5.68 6.50
C PRO A 132 -11.10 -6.04 6.11
N GLU A 133 -10.57 -7.11 6.69
CA GLU A 133 -9.33 -7.71 6.20
C GLU A 133 -9.56 -8.31 4.81
N SER A 134 -8.51 -8.44 4.00
CA SER A 134 -8.61 -9.07 2.68
C SER A 134 -9.23 -10.47 2.77
N PRO A 135 -10.40 -10.72 2.14
CA PRO A 135 -11.01 -12.05 2.12
C PRO A 135 -10.08 -13.09 1.48
N ARG A 136 -9.28 -12.67 0.50
CA ARG A 136 -8.28 -13.50 -0.19
C ARG A 136 -7.20 -13.95 0.77
N PHE A 137 -6.65 -13.03 1.57
CA PHE A 137 -5.69 -13.36 2.61
C PHE A 137 -6.26 -14.33 3.64
N LEU A 138 -7.47 -14.05 4.14
CA LEU A 138 -8.12 -14.88 5.16
C LEU A 138 -8.37 -16.32 4.68
N TYR A 139 -8.78 -16.49 3.41
CA TYR A 139 -9.05 -17.81 2.85
C TYR A 139 -7.79 -18.57 2.44
N ILE A 140 -6.89 -17.91 1.71
CA ILE A 140 -5.75 -18.57 1.07
C ILE A 140 -4.62 -18.80 2.09
N VAL A 141 -4.26 -17.78 2.85
CA VAL A 141 -3.11 -17.83 3.76
C VAL A 141 -3.51 -18.35 5.14
N ARG A 142 -4.66 -17.92 5.68
CA ARG A 142 -5.10 -18.29 7.04
C ARG A 142 -6.07 -19.48 7.07
N SER A 143 -6.55 -19.96 5.92
CA SER A 143 -7.54 -21.05 5.82
C SER A 143 -8.83 -20.81 6.64
N GLN A 144 -9.22 -19.54 6.82
CA GLN A 144 -10.39 -19.11 7.60
C GLN A 144 -11.58 -18.80 6.69
N GLU A 145 -12.24 -19.83 6.16
CA GLU A 145 -13.37 -19.69 5.23
C GLU A 145 -14.53 -18.85 5.79
N HIS A 146 -14.87 -19.03 7.06
CA HIS A 146 -15.97 -18.30 7.68
C HIS A 146 -15.74 -16.78 7.72
N LEU A 147 -14.50 -16.35 8.05
CA LEU A 147 -14.15 -14.93 8.07
C LEU A 147 -14.05 -14.33 6.68
N ALA A 148 -13.55 -15.10 5.70
CA ALA A 148 -13.55 -14.69 4.30
C ALA A 148 -14.97 -14.48 3.77
N LYS A 149 -15.91 -15.41 4.04
CA LYS A 149 -17.34 -15.24 3.70
C LYS A 149 -17.93 -13.98 4.33
N ARG A 150 -17.66 -13.72 5.61
CA ARG A 150 -18.14 -12.52 6.30
C ARG A 150 -17.57 -11.24 5.67
N GLY A 151 -16.29 -11.23 5.30
CA GLY A 151 -15.65 -10.14 4.59
C GLY A 151 -16.29 -9.86 3.23
N LEU A 152 -16.48 -10.90 2.42
CA LEU A 152 -17.15 -10.81 1.11
C LEU A 152 -18.58 -10.29 1.23
N ARG A 153 -19.37 -10.79 2.19
CA ARG A 153 -20.74 -10.30 2.44
C ARG A 153 -20.76 -8.81 2.76
N ARG A 154 -19.79 -8.34 3.54
CA ARG A 154 -19.66 -6.92 3.91
C ARG A 154 -19.22 -6.04 2.75
N LEU A 155 -18.36 -6.54 1.87
CA LEU A 155 -17.85 -5.80 0.70
C LEU A 155 -18.89 -5.72 -0.42
N THR A 156 -19.58 -6.83 -0.71
CA THR A 156 -20.53 -6.94 -1.83
C THR A 156 -21.96 -6.57 -1.42
N GLY A 157 -22.29 -6.58 -0.13
CA GLY A 157 -23.65 -6.38 0.38
C GLY A 157 -24.61 -7.55 0.09
N ARG A 158 -24.13 -8.64 -0.52
CA ARG A 158 -24.91 -9.84 -0.86
C ARG A 158 -24.82 -10.87 0.26
N GLN A 159 -25.93 -11.57 0.57
CA GLN A 159 -25.90 -12.70 1.51
C GLN A 159 -25.28 -13.96 0.89
N GLU A 160 -25.52 -14.17 -0.40
CA GLU A 160 -24.92 -15.25 -1.18
C GLU A 160 -23.64 -14.77 -1.86
N VAL A 161 -22.52 -15.32 -1.39
CA VAL A 161 -21.17 -15.07 -1.92
C VAL A 161 -20.50 -16.40 -2.31
N GLY A 162 -21.31 -17.43 -2.56
CA GLY A 162 -20.86 -18.78 -2.89
C GLY A 162 -19.99 -18.81 -4.15
N ASP A 163 -20.42 -18.09 -5.20
CA ASP A 163 -19.71 -18.03 -6.47
C ASP A 163 -18.33 -17.37 -6.33
N MET A 164 -18.26 -16.22 -5.63
CA MET A 164 -16.99 -15.53 -5.35
C MET A 164 -16.05 -16.42 -4.53
N LEU A 165 -16.59 -17.16 -3.56
CA LEU A 165 -15.80 -18.08 -2.79
C LEU A 165 -15.31 -19.26 -3.63
N ALA A 166 -16.15 -19.80 -4.52
CA ALA A 166 -15.80 -20.87 -5.44
C ALA A 166 -14.65 -20.45 -6.38
N GLU A 167 -14.71 -19.23 -6.91
CA GLU A 167 -13.62 -18.61 -7.69
C GLU A 167 -12.31 -18.57 -6.87
N MET A 168 -12.39 -18.15 -5.61
CA MET A 168 -11.22 -18.13 -4.70
C MET A 168 -10.72 -19.55 -4.34
N LYS A 169 -11.60 -20.57 -4.30
CA LYS A 169 -11.20 -21.97 -4.09
C LYS A 169 -10.40 -22.49 -5.28
N GLU A 170 -10.88 -22.21 -6.49
CA GLU A 170 -10.21 -22.60 -7.72
C GLU A 170 -8.85 -21.88 -7.86
N GLU A 171 -8.81 -20.60 -7.53
CA GLU A 171 -7.56 -19.83 -7.53
C GLU A 171 -6.54 -20.36 -6.51
N LYS A 172 -6.99 -20.73 -5.30
CA LYS A 172 -6.13 -21.39 -4.31
C LYS A 172 -5.61 -22.72 -4.85
N ARG A 173 -6.46 -23.55 -5.45
CA ARG A 173 -6.08 -24.84 -6.02
C ARG A 173 -5.02 -24.68 -7.10
N ARG A 174 -5.13 -23.66 -7.96
CA ARG A 174 -4.10 -23.34 -8.96
C ARG A 174 -2.79 -22.92 -8.31
N MET A 175 -2.84 -22.04 -7.31
CA MET A 175 -1.63 -21.61 -6.59
C MET A 175 -0.96 -22.74 -5.81
N ASP A 176 -1.72 -23.71 -5.28
CA ASP A 176 -1.16 -24.87 -4.58
C ASP A 176 -0.51 -25.87 -5.56
N MET A 177 -0.97 -25.91 -6.82
CA MET A 177 -0.36 -26.70 -7.89
C MET A 177 0.90 -26.02 -8.48
N GLU A 178 1.00 -24.69 -8.38
CA GLU A 178 2.14 -23.92 -8.84
C GLU A 178 3.21 -23.80 -7.74
N ARG A 179 4.47 -24.09 -8.07
CA ARG A 179 5.57 -23.95 -7.12
C ARG A 179 5.80 -22.48 -6.82
N LYS A 180 5.86 -22.09 -5.53
CA LYS A 180 6.21 -20.72 -5.14
C LYS A 180 7.55 -20.33 -5.78
N VAL A 181 7.50 -19.33 -6.67
CA VAL A 181 8.67 -18.89 -7.42
C VAL A 181 9.48 -17.92 -6.58
N SER A 182 10.77 -18.18 -6.45
CA SER A 182 11.69 -17.28 -5.75
C SER A 182 12.16 -16.12 -6.67
N ILE A 183 12.59 -15.00 -6.08
CA ILE A 183 13.11 -13.84 -6.84
C ILE A 183 14.20 -14.23 -7.85
N PRO A 184 15.22 -15.05 -7.52
CA PRO A 184 16.22 -15.44 -8.51
C PRO A 184 15.67 -16.37 -9.61
N GLU A 185 14.63 -17.15 -9.32
CA GLU A 185 13.96 -17.99 -10.33
C GLU A 185 13.15 -17.17 -11.33
N LEU A 186 12.61 -16.02 -10.92
CA LEU A 186 11.92 -15.08 -11.81
C LEU A 186 12.82 -14.63 -12.99
N PHE A 187 14.12 -14.43 -12.75
CA PHE A 187 15.08 -14.05 -13.78
C PHE A 187 15.66 -15.23 -14.56
N ARG A 188 15.64 -16.45 -13.98
CA ARG A 188 16.18 -17.67 -14.62
C ARG A 188 15.18 -18.39 -15.50
N SER A 189 13.89 -18.32 -15.19
CA SER A 189 12.83 -19.03 -15.94
C SER A 189 12.43 -18.28 -17.21
N THR A 190 12.45 -18.98 -18.35
CA THR A 190 12.02 -18.44 -19.65
C THR A 190 10.56 -18.00 -19.65
N LEU A 191 9.71 -18.65 -18.83
CA LEU A 191 8.27 -18.33 -18.72
C LEU A 191 8.01 -16.98 -18.03
N TYR A 192 8.81 -16.62 -17.02
CA TYR A 192 8.61 -15.40 -16.23
C TYR A 192 9.47 -14.21 -16.71
N ARG A 193 10.46 -14.48 -17.56
CA ARG A 193 11.40 -13.47 -18.07
C ARG A 193 10.72 -12.40 -18.93
N GLN A 194 9.77 -12.75 -19.79
CA GLN A 194 9.03 -11.76 -20.58
C GLN A 194 8.14 -10.86 -19.70
N PRO A 195 7.26 -11.42 -18.82
CA PRO A 195 6.46 -10.61 -17.90
C PRO A 195 7.27 -9.68 -17.00
N ILE A 196 8.41 -10.15 -16.47
CA ILE A 196 9.23 -9.31 -15.57
C ILE A 196 9.93 -8.18 -16.33
N ILE A 197 10.42 -8.44 -17.54
CA ILE A 197 11.02 -7.40 -18.39
C ILE A 197 9.98 -6.33 -18.73
N ILE A 198 8.77 -6.75 -19.13
CA ILE A 198 7.67 -5.83 -19.41
C ILE A 198 7.33 -5.01 -18.16
N SER A 199 7.24 -5.65 -16.99
CA SER A 199 6.95 -4.97 -15.72
C SER A 199 8.01 -3.93 -15.36
N ILE A 200 9.30 -4.27 -15.52
CA ILE A 200 10.42 -3.35 -15.27
C ILE A 200 10.39 -2.19 -16.26
N LEU A 201 10.20 -2.47 -17.55
CA LEU A 201 10.13 -1.44 -18.59
C LEU A 201 8.96 -0.49 -18.38
N LEU A 202 7.79 -1.01 -18.02
CA LEU A 202 6.61 -0.20 -17.67
C LEU A 202 6.87 0.67 -16.44
N GLN A 203 7.57 0.16 -15.43
CA GLN A 203 7.91 0.96 -14.25
C GLN A 203 8.93 2.05 -14.57
N LEU A 204 9.90 1.75 -15.44
CA LEU A 204 10.89 2.73 -15.91
C LEU A 204 10.23 3.83 -16.75
N SER A 205 9.33 3.47 -17.67
CA SER A 205 8.60 4.46 -18.46
C SER A 205 7.69 5.34 -17.59
N GLN A 206 7.06 4.77 -16.55
CA GLN A 206 6.29 5.54 -15.57
C GLN A 206 7.12 6.52 -14.76
N GLN A 207 8.43 6.27 -14.54
CA GLN A 207 9.30 7.22 -13.84
C GLN A 207 9.84 8.34 -14.75
N LEU A 208 9.85 8.12 -16.07
CA LEU A 208 10.34 9.06 -17.09
C LEU A 208 9.24 9.98 -17.64
N SER A 209 7.96 9.66 -17.40
CA SER A 209 6.79 10.45 -17.79
C SER A 209 6.31 11.34 -16.65
#